data_AF-A0A972U8I1-F1
#
_entry.id   AF-A0A972U8I1-F1
#
_cell.length_a   1.000
_cell.length_b   1.000
_cell.length_c   1.000
_cell.angle_alpha   90.00
_cell.angle_beta   90.00
_cell.angle_gamma   90.00
#
_symmetry.space_group_name_H-M   'P 1'
#
loop_
_entity.id
_entity.type
_entity.pdbx_description
1 polymer ?
#
loop_
_entity_poly.entity_id
_entity_poly.type
_entity_poly.pdbx_seq_one_letter_code
_entity_poly.pdbx_strand_id
1 'polypeptide(L)' 'MRMTLSIPDAVAHRFQAAVPARQRSRLVTRLLNQELSERDNSLAAACRAANRDRALVREIDEWQSFDDGIEE' A
#
# COMPACT_ATOMS: atom_id res chain seq x y z
N MET A 1 -13.45 7.90 -13.04
CA MET A 1 -13.31 8.90 -11.96
C MET A 1 -12.39 10.02 -12.42
N ARG A 2 -12.67 11.28 -12.07
CA ARG A 2 -11.79 12.43 -12.36
C ARG A 2 -11.32 13.03 -11.04
N MET A 3 -10.02 13.27 -10.93
CA MET A 3 -9.39 13.86 -9.75
C MET A 3 -8.45 14.99 -10.19
N THR A 4 -8.27 15.97 -9.32
CA THR A 4 -7.28 17.03 -9.48
C THR A 4 -6.23 16.86 -8.39
N LEU A 5 -4.96 16.96 -8.76
CA LEU A 5 -3.83 16.79 -7.84
C LEU A 5 -3.01 18.08 -7.86
N SER A 6 -2.64 18.55 -6.68
CA SER A 6 -1.68 19.65 -6.53
C SER A 6 -0.29 19.05 -6.35
N ILE A 7 0.68 19.59 -7.10
CA ILE A 7 2.09 19.22 -7.01
C ILE A 7 2.93 20.50 -7.01
N PRO A 8 4.17 20.48 -6.47
CA PRO A 8 5.04 21.65 -6.52
C PRO A 8 5.32 22.12 -7.95
N ASP A 9 5.40 23.43 -8.16
CA ASP A 9 5.54 24.03 -9.49
C ASP A 9 6.76 23.51 -10.26
N ALA A 10 7.89 23.34 -9.57
CA ALA A 10 9.11 22.77 -10.16
C ALA A 10 8.87 21.36 -10.75
N VAL A 11 8.04 20.56 -10.09
CA VAL A 11 7.65 19.22 -10.58
C VAL A 11 6.67 19.35 -11.74
N ALA A 12 5.68 20.25 -11.63
CA ALA A 12 4.71 20.50 -12.69
C ALA A 12 5.39 20.93 -14.00
N HIS A 13 6.35 21.86 -13.95
CA HIS A 13 7.09 22.31 -15.13
C HIS A 13 7.84 21.16 -15.80
N ARG A 14 8.58 20.36 -15.03
CA ARG A 14 9.31 19.20 -15.55
C ARG A 14 8.36 18.16 -16.15
N PHE A 15 7.26 17.87 -15.47
CA PHE A 15 6.26 16.93 -15.94
C PHE A 15 5.60 17.39 -17.24
N GLN A 16 5.23 18.67 -17.35
CA GLN A 16 4.61 19.21 -18.55
C GLN A 16 5.56 19.21 -19.76
N ALA A 17 6.84 19.51 -19.53
CA ALA A 17 7.88 19.51 -20.56
C ALA A 17 8.22 18.10 -21.05
N ALA A 18 8.29 17.12 -20.13
CA ALA A 18 8.69 15.75 -20.46
C ALA A 18 7.54 14.87 -20.98
N VAL A 19 6.28 15.22 -20.68
CA VAL A 19 5.13 14.33 -20.88
C VAL A 19 4.05 14.97 -21.75
N PRO A 20 3.75 14.39 -22.94
CA PRO A 20 2.71 14.92 -23.83
C PRO A 20 1.34 15.01 -23.16
N ALA A 21 0.57 16.06 -23.46
CA ALA A 21 -0.69 16.37 -22.78
C ALA A 21 -1.67 15.19 -22.66
N ARG A 22 -1.81 14.37 -23.71
CA ARG A 22 -2.71 13.20 -23.75
C ARG A 22 -2.19 11.96 -23.02
N GLN A 23 -0.96 11.99 -22.52
CA GLN A 23 -0.31 10.88 -21.82
C GLN A 23 -0.07 11.16 -20.34
N ARG A 24 -0.31 12.39 -19.89
CA ARG A 24 -0.06 12.85 -18.51
C ARG A 24 -0.81 12.03 -17.48
N SER A 25 -2.14 11.91 -17.62
CA SER A 25 -2.94 11.12 -16.68
C SER A 25 -2.52 9.64 -16.68
N ARG A 26 -2.21 9.08 -17.86
CA ARG A 26 -1.73 7.69 -17.97
C ARG A 26 -0.43 7.48 -17.19
N LEU A 27 0.51 8.41 -17.29
CA LEU A 27 1.76 8.32 -16.55
C LEU A 27 1.52 8.42 -15.03
N VAL A 28 0.72 9.38 -14.58
CA VAL A 28 0.39 9.53 -13.15
C VAL A 28 -0.29 8.27 -12.63
N THR A 29 -1.27 7.71 -13.35
CA THR A 29 -1.92 6.45 -12.97
C THR A 29 -0.93 5.30 -12.87
N ARG A 30 0.00 5.17 -13.83
CA ARG A 30 1.03 4.13 -13.78
C ARG A 30 1.92 4.27 -12.55
N LEU A 31 2.37 5.49 -12.23
CA LEU A 31 3.20 5.75 -11.06
C LEU A 31 2.45 5.48 -9.75
N LEU A 32 1.18 5.89 -9.65
CA LEU A 32 0.34 5.58 -8.49
C LEU A 32 0.16 4.08 -8.30
N ASN A 33 -0.15 3.33 -9.37
CA ASN A 33 -0.30 1.88 -9.28
C ASN A 33 1.00 1.20 -8.85
N GLN A 34 2.15 1.69 -9.35
CA GLN A 34 3.45 1.17 -8.96
C GLN A 34 3.71 1.38 -7.47
N GLU A 35 3.56 2.61 -6.97
CA GLU A 35 3.75 2.94 -5.55
C GLU A 35 2.81 2.16 -4.63
N LEU A 36 1.53 2.04 -4.99
CA LEU A 36 0.57 1.24 -4.23
C LEU A 36 0.99 -0.23 -4.19
N SER A 37 1.39 -0.80 -5.33
CA SER A 37 1.85 -2.19 -5.40
C SER A 37 3.12 -2.42 -4.56
N GLU A 38 4.07 -1.49 -4.57
CA GLU A 38 5.28 -1.56 -3.76
C GLU A 38 4.95 -1.53 -2.26
N ARG A 39 4.03 -0.64 -1.85
CA ARG A 39 3.55 -0.55 -0.46
C ARG A 39 2.83 -1.82 -0.02
N ASP A 40 1.95 -2.36 -0.85
CA ASP A 40 1.20 -3.59 -0.57
C ASP A 40 2.16 -4.79 -0.45
N ASN A 41 3.16 -4.88 -1.32
CA ASN A 41 4.18 -5.91 -1.27
C ASN A 41 5.02 -5.83 0.01
N SER A 42 5.40 -4.60 0.42
CA SER A 42 6.13 -4.36 1.67
C SER A 42 5.31 -4.77 2.89
N LEU A 43 4.03 -4.38 2.94
CA LEU A 43 3.11 -4.78 4.00
C LEU A 43 2.95 -6.30 4.05
N ALA A 44 2.70 -6.95 2.91
CA ALA A 44 2.57 -8.40 2.83
C ALA A 44 3.86 -9.12 3.26
N ALA A 45 5.03 -8.55 2.98
CA ALA A 45 6.31 -9.09 3.45
C ALA A 45 6.45 -8.97 4.97
N ALA A 46 6.07 -7.84 5.56
CA ALA A 46 6.07 -7.65 7.00
C ALA A 46 5.11 -8.64 7.69
N CYS A 47 3.89 -8.82 7.16
CA CYS A 47 2.95 -9.82 7.66
C CYS A 47 3.53 -11.24 7.59
N ARG A 48 4.16 -11.62 6.47
CA ARG A 48 4.82 -12.93 6.35
C ARG A 48 5.98 -13.11 7.34
N ALA A 49 6.71 -12.04 7.65
CA ALA A 49 7.78 -12.09 8.65
C ALA A 49 7.19 -12.30 10.06
N ALA A 50 6.17 -11.52 10.42
CA ALA A 50 5.46 -11.66 11.69
C ALA A 50 4.87 -13.06 11.87
N ASN A 51 4.19 -13.59 10.85
CA ASN A 51 3.59 -14.93 10.89
C ASN A 51 4.62 -16.07 10.97
N ARG A 52 5.89 -15.81 10.67
CA ARG A 52 6.98 -16.79 10.82
C ARG A 52 7.68 -16.68 12.18
N ASP A 53 7.44 -15.61 12.92
CA ASP A 53 7.97 -15.44 14.26
C ASP A 53 7.29 -16.42 15.20
N ARG A 54 8.04 -17.43 15.63
CA ARG A 54 7.52 -18.51 16.49
C ARG A 54 7.12 -18.03 17.88
N ALA A 55 7.73 -16.96 18.39
CA ALA A 55 7.35 -16.43 19.70
C ALA A 55 5.99 -15.73 19.59
N LEU A 56 5.83 -14.90 18.56
CA LEU A 56 4.55 -14.24 18.27
C LEU A 56 3.44 -15.24 17.95
N VAL A 57 3.72 -16.28 17.16
CA VAL A 57 2.73 -17.34 16.85
C VAL A 57 2.26 -18.04 18.12
N ARG A 58 3.17 -18.37 19.04
CA ARG A 58 2.80 -18.99 20.32
C ARG A 58 1.92 -18.08 21.16
N GLU A 59 2.28 -16.80 21.24
CA GLU A 59 1.45 -15.81 21.94
C GLU A 59 0.05 -15.72 21.31
N ILE A 60 -0.05 -15.65 19.99
CA ILE A 60 -1.33 -15.65 19.28
C ILE A 60 -2.14 -16.92 19.59
N ASP A 61 -1.53 -18.10 19.54
CA ASP A 61 -2.20 -19.36 19.86
C ASP A 61 -2.72 -19.38 21.31
N GLU A 62 -1.95 -18.84 22.26
CA GLU A 62 -2.39 -18.67 23.66
C GLU A 62 -3.61 -17.72 23.75
N TRP A 63 -3.58 -16.58 23.08
CA TRP A 63 -4.72 -15.65 23.03
C TRP A 63 -5.95 -16.27 22.37
N GLN A 64 -5.79 -17.03 21.28
CA GLN A 64 -6.89 -17.69 20.57
C GLN A 64 -7.44 -18.91 21.32
N SER A 65 -6.71 -19.43 22.30
CA SER A 65 -7.18 -20.55 23.14
C SER A 65 -8.18 -20.12 24.22
N PHE A 66 -8.37 -18.81 24.43
CA PHE A 66 -9.45 -18.30 25.27
C PHE A 66 -10.79 -18.59 24.62
N ASP A 67 -11.63 -19.35 25.33
CA ASP A 67 -13.05 -19.50 25.02
C ASP A 67 -13.79 -18.32 25.67
N ASP A 68 -14.34 -17.42 24.85
CA ASP A 68 -15.05 -16.22 25.32
C ASP A 68 -16.39 -16.56 26.02
N GLY A 69 -16.81 -17.83 26.01
CA GLY A 69 -18.01 -18.30 26.71
C GLY A 69 -19.31 -17.73 26.16
N ILE A 70 -19.29 -17.19 24.95
CA ILE A 70 -20.47 -16.69 24.24
C ILE A 70 -21.10 -17.86 23.48
N GLU A 71 -22.17 -18.43 24.04
CA GLU A 71 -23.08 -19.32 23.32
C GLU A 71 -23.92 -18.50 22.33
N GLU A 72 -24.04 -18.98 21.08
CA GLU A 72 -24.80 -18.36 19.98
C GLU A 72 -26.32 -18.48 20.16
#